data_AF-A0A9W8K4R5-F1
#
_entry.id   AF-A0A9W8K4R5-F1
#
_cell.length_a   1.000
_cell.length_b   1.000
_cell.length_c   1.000
_cell.angle_alpha   90.00
_cell.angle_beta   90.00
_cell.angle_gamma   90.00
#
_symmetry.space_group_name_H-M   'P 1'
#
loop_
_entity.id
_entity.type
_entity.pdbx_description
1 polymer ?
#
loop_
_entity_poly.entity_id
_entity_poly.type
_entity_poly.pdbx_seq_one_letter_code
_entity_poly.pdbx_strand_id
1 'polypeptide(L)'
;MDNSATFLSDRLRQWILMREVDIAACVIYVWDYFITMGMEIEHVWPGKWTALKVLYLVQRYLPFIDTVWLVLHQELGANLSPATCRLLTNAGRSLFVVGMAASERA
;
A
#
# COMPACT_ATOMS: atom_id res chain seq x y z
N MET A 1 -20.84 -32.58 -9.44
CA MET A 1 -19.70 -31.88 -10.06
C MET A 1 -19.85 -30.35 -10.02
N ASP A 2 -20.91 -29.82 -9.39
CA ASP A 2 -21.19 -28.37 -9.38
C ASP A 2 -20.42 -27.57 -8.33
N ASN A 3 -20.02 -28.21 -7.22
CA ASN A 3 -19.35 -27.52 -6.10
C ASN A 3 -17.96 -26.97 -6.44
N SER A 4 -17.26 -27.57 -7.40
CA SER A 4 -15.94 -27.10 -7.83
C SER A 4 -16.01 -25.87 -8.73
N ALA A 5 -17.03 -25.78 -9.59
CA ALA A 5 -17.21 -24.64 -10.49
C ALA A 5 -17.66 -23.40 -9.72
N THR A 6 -18.60 -23.56 -8.78
CA THR A 6 -19.06 -22.47 -7.90
C THR A 6 -17.95 -21.97 -6.97
N PHE A 7 -17.19 -22.89 -6.38
CA PHE A 7 -16.03 -22.54 -5.56
C PHE A 7 -14.98 -21.72 -6.32
N LEU A 8 -14.69 -22.08 -7.57
CA LEU A 8 -13.76 -21.31 -8.40
C LEU A 8 -14.30 -19.93 -8.75
N SER A 9 -15.58 -19.81 -9.11
CA SER A 9 -16.19 -18.49 -9.39
C SER A 9 -16.20 -17.58 -8.16
N ASP A 10 -16.46 -18.13 -6.97
CA ASP A 10 -16.46 -17.35 -5.73
C ASP A 10 -15.05 -16.84 -5.39
N ARG A 11 -14.05 -17.71 -5.54
CA ARG A 11 -12.64 -17.36 -5.33
C ARG A 11 -12.15 -16.32 -6.32
N LEU A 12 -12.53 -16.44 -7.59
CA LEU A 12 -12.17 -15.48 -8.63
C LEU A 12 -12.80 -14.11 -8.34
N ARG A 13 -14.07 -14.10 -7.93
CA ARG A 13 -14.81 -12.89 -7.60
C ARG A 13 -14.22 -12.18 -6.39
N GLN A 14 -13.84 -12.91 -5.35
CA GLN A 14 -13.13 -12.37 -4.20
C GLN A 14 -11.80 -11.72 -4.60
N TRP A 15 -11.02 -12.39 -5.46
CA TRP A 15 -9.75 -11.86 -5.94
C TRP A 15 -9.90 -10.58 -6.75
N ILE A 16 -10.84 -10.57 -7.70
CA ILE A 16 -11.10 -9.39 -8.53
C ILE A 16 -11.52 -8.22 -7.65
N LEU A 17 -12.42 -8.43 -6.69
CA LEU A 17 -12.87 -7.37 -5.79
C LEU A 17 -11.73 -6.75 -4.99
N MET A 18 -10.83 -7.57 -4.44
CA MET A 18 -9.66 -7.06 -3.71
C MET A 18 -8.78 -6.21 -4.61
N ARG A 19 -8.46 -6.70 -5.80
CA ARG A 19 -7.64 -5.96 -6.77
C ARG A 19 -8.24 -4.61 -7.15
N GLU A 20 -9.54 -4.55 -7.45
CA GLU A 20 -10.19 -3.29 -7.82
C GLU A 20 -10.17 -2.29 -6.66
N VAL A 21 -10.39 -2.75 -5.42
CA VAL A 21 -10.31 -1.89 -4.22
C VAL A 21 -8.89 -1.40 -3.97
N ASP A 22 -7.89 -2.26 -4.14
CA ASP A 22 -6.48 -1.89 -3.95
C ASP A 22 -6.04 -0.84 -4.98
N ILE A 23 -6.43 -1.00 -6.25
CA ILE A 23 -6.16 -0.01 -7.31
C ILE A 23 -6.86 1.31 -6.98
N ALA A 24 -8.14 1.28 -6.59
CA ALA A 24 -8.87 2.49 -6.21
C ALA A 24 -8.23 3.20 -5.00
N ALA A 25 -7.78 2.45 -4.00
CA ALA A 25 -7.07 2.99 -2.84
C ALA A 25 -5.75 3.65 -3.25
N CYS A 26 -4.98 3.03 -4.17
CA CYS A 26 -3.76 3.64 -4.71
C CYS A 26 -4.05 4.96 -5.42
N VAL A 27 -5.10 5.02 -6.25
CA VAL A 27 -5.49 6.25 -6.97
C VAL A 27 -5.89 7.35 -6.00
N ILE A 28 -6.72 7.04 -5.00
CA ILE A 28 -7.14 8.00 -3.99
C ILE A 28 -5.95 8.50 -3.16
N TYR A 29 -5.03 7.59 -2.78
CA TYR A 29 -3.82 7.94 -2.04
C TYR A 29 -2.91 8.88 -2.84
N VAL A 30 -2.67 8.58 -4.12
CA VAL A 30 -1.87 9.45 -5.00
C VAL A 30 -2.55 10.81 -5.19
N TRP A 31 -3.88 10.83 -5.34
CA TRP A 31 -4.65 12.06 -5.44
C TRP A 31 -4.53 12.93 -4.18
N ASP A 32 -4.73 12.33 -3.00
CA ASP A 32 -4.62 13.02 -1.72
C ASP A 32 -3.19 13.56 -1.50
N TYR A 33 -2.18 12.77 -1.89
CA TYR A 33 -0.78 13.18 -1.87
C TYR A 33 -0.54 14.46 -2.68
N PHE A 34 -1.02 14.55 -3.93
CA PHE A 34 -0.79 15.72 -4.77
C PHE A 34 -1.40 17.00 -4.20
N ILE A 35 -2.60 16.92 -3.63
CA ILE A 35 -3.28 18.08 -3.05
C ILE A 35 -2.55 18.57 -1.80
N THR A 36 -2.10 17.64 -0.96
CA THR A 36 -1.47 17.99 0.33
C THR A 36 0.02 18.34 0.19
N MET A 37 0.72 17.85 -0.85
CA MET A 37 2.14 18.15 -1.10
C MET A 37 2.43 19.64 -1.21
N GLY A 38 1.53 20.43 -1.80
CA GLY A 38 1.70 21.89 -1.92
C GLY A 38 1.81 22.57 -0.55
N MET A 39 0.89 22.23 0.36
CA MET A 39 0.89 22.75 1.73
C MET A 39 2.07 22.22 2.56
N GLU A 40 2.49 20.99 2.32
CA GLU A 40 3.66 20.43 3.00
C GLU A 40 4.94 21.17 2.64
N ILE A 41 5.19 21.40 1.35
CA ILE A 41 6.40 22.11 0.91
C ILE A 41 6.46 23.52 1.48
N GLU A 42 5.32 24.18 1.62
CA GLU A 42 5.23 25.52 2.17
C GLU A 42 5.39 25.58 3.70
N HIS A 43 4.84 24.61 4.44
CA HIS A 43 4.79 24.68 5.91
C HIS A 43 5.73 23.71 6.62
N VAL A 44 5.91 22.52 6.07
CA VAL A 44 6.73 21.47 6.68
C VAL A 44 8.19 21.68 6.32
N TRP A 45 8.54 21.86 5.04
CA TRP A 45 9.92 21.89 4.58
C TRP A 45 10.79 23.05 5.12
N PRO A 46 10.32 24.31 5.23
CA PRO A 46 11.13 25.40 5.77
C PRO A 46 11.32 25.36 7.31
N GLY A 47 10.56 24.51 8.01
CA GLY A 47 10.66 24.34 9.46
C GLY A 47 11.89 23.54 9.92
N LYS A 48 12.26 23.69 11.21
CA LYS A 48 13.37 22.95 11.83
C LYS A 48 13.21 21.44 11.65
N TRP A 49 14.27 20.77 11.18
CA TRP A 49 14.31 19.32 11.01
C TRP A 49 14.37 18.63 12.37
N THR A 50 13.20 18.19 12.85
CA THR A 50 13.06 17.41 14.09
C THR A 50 12.91 15.94 13.74
N ALA A 51 13.37 15.02 14.60
CA ALA A 51 13.21 13.57 14.40
C ALA A 51 11.75 13.16 14.11
N LEU A 52 10.78 13.83 14.73
CA LEU A 52 9.36 13.63 14.48
C LEU A 52 8.93 13.99 13.05
N LYS A 53 9.49 15.08 12.49
CA LYS A 53 9.24 15.49 11.08
C LYS A 53 9.82 14.47 10.10
N VAL A 54 10.98 13.91 10.41
CA VAL A 54 11.58 12.83 9.60
C VAL A 54 10.73 11.57 9.67
N LEU A 55 10.28 11.17 10.87
CA LEU A 55 9.42 10.02 11.05
C LEU A 55 8.08 10.19 10.31
N TYR A 56 7.50 11.38 10.37
CA TYR A 56 6.28 11.73 9.63
C TYR A 56 6.48 11.59 8.12
N LEU A 57 7.55 12.16 7.55
CA LEU A 57 7.87 12.03 6.13
C LEU A 57 8.12 10.56 5.76
N VAL A 58 8.88 9.81 6.55
CA VAL A 58 9.13 8.39 6.30
C VAL A 58 7.83 7.60 6.28
N GLN A 59 6.97 7.75 7.28
CA GLN A 59 5.66 7.08 7.32
C GLN A 59 4.76 7.50 6.15
N ARG A 60 4.85 8.75 5.70
CA ARG A 60 4.06 9.27 4.59
C ARG A 60 4.53 8.78 3.23
N TYR A 61 5.83 8.60 3.02
CA TYR A 61 6.41 8.15 1.74
C TYR A 61 6.63 6.63 1.65
N LEU A 62 6.63 5.92 2.79
CA LEU A 62 6.71 4.45 2.83
C LEU A 62 5.61 3.75 2.01
N PRO A 63 4.32 4.14 2.08
CA PRO A 63 3.25 3.54 1.27
C PRO A 63 3.42 3.78 -0.24
N PHE A 64 4.17 4.81 -0.64
CA PHE A 64 4.53 4.99 -2.06
C PHE A 64 5.43 3.85 -2.56
N ILE A 65 6.30 3.33 -1.70
CA ILE A 65 7.17 2.20 -2.00
C ILE A 65 6.44 0.87 -1.72
N ASP A 66 5.66 0.80 -0.65
CA ASP A 66 5.03 -0.44 -0.19
C ASP A 66 3.69 -0.76 -0.86
N THR A 67 2.91 0.26 -1.20
CA THR A 67 1.59 0.09 -1.83
C THR A 67 1.71 0.28 -3.32
N VAL A 68 2.27 1.39 -3.82
CA VAL A 68 2.27 1.65 -5.26
C VAL A 68 3.23 0.72 -6.00
N TRP A 69 4.50 0.63 -5.59
CA TRP A 69 5.46 -0.23 -6.30
C TRP A 69 5.18 -1.72 -6.12
N LEU A 70 4.86 -2.12 -4.90
CA LEU A 70 4.74 -3.52 -4.48
C LEU A 70 3.42 -4.16 -4.97
N VAL A 71 2.29 -3.44 -4.88
CA VAL A 71 1.00 -3.91 -5.42
C VAL A 71 1.05 -3.93 -6.95
N LEU A 72 1.57 -2.89 -7.60
CA LEU A 72 1.69 -2.91 -9.08
C LEU A 72 2.60 -4.04 -9.56
N HIS A 73 3.71 -4.30 -8.88
CA HIS A 73 4.62 -5.37 -9.26
C HIS A 73 4.04 -6.76 -9.00
N GLN A 74 3.16 -6.92 -8.01
CA GLN A 74 2.48 -8.18 -7.72
C GLN A 74 1.28 -8.43 -8.65
N GLU A 75 0.51 -7.39 -8.96
CA GLU A 75 -0.71 -7.49 -9.78
C GLU A 75 -0.44 -7.45 -11.29
N LEU A 76 0.59 -6.72 -11.75
CA LEU A 76 0.97 -6.65 -13.17
C LEU A 76 2.19 -7.50 -13.53
N GLY A 77 2.88 -8.07 -12.54
CA GLY A 77 4.08 -8.87 -12.75
C GLY A 77 3.76 -10.26 -13.30
N ALA A 78 3.86 -10.43 -14.61
CA ALA A 78 3.51 -11.69 -15.28
C ALA A 78 4.42 -12.89 -14.94
N ASN A 79 5.54 -12.71 -14.20
CA ASN A 79 6.50 -13.78 -13.88
C ASN A 79 7.20 -13.57 -12.52
N LEU A 80 6.46 -13.52 -11.42
CA LEU A 80 7.08 -13.50 -10.08
C LEU A 80 7.36 -14.91 -9.58
N SER A 81 8.60 -15.14 -9.15
CA SER A 81 8.98 -16.37 -8.44
C SER A 81 8.14 -16.53 -7.17
N PRO A 82 7.69 -17.76 -6.82
CA PRO A 82 6.89 -18.01 -5.62
C PRO A 82 7.56 -17.60 -4.31
N ALA A 83 8.90 -17.56 -4.27
CA ALA A 83 9.66 -17.11 -3.11
C ALA A 83 9.58 -15.58 -2.96
N THR A 84 9.75 -14.87 -4.07
CA THR A 84 9.66 -13.41 -4.14
C THR A 84 8.25 -12.93 -3.80
N CYS A 85 7.21 -13.55 -4.37
CA CYS A 85 5.82 -13.23 -4.06
C CYS A 85 5.51 -13.32 -2.55
N ARG A 86 5.92 -14.42 -1.90
CA ARG A 86 5.73 -14.59 -0.44
C ARG A 86 6.49 -13.56 0.38
N LEU A 87 7.71 -13.23 -0.03
CA LEU A 87 8.52 -12.23 0.65
C LEU A 87 7.87 -10.84 0.58
N LEU A 88 7.43 -10.43 -0.62
CA LEU A 88 6.74 -9.15 -0.82
C LEU A 88 5.44 -9.06 -0.03
N THR A 89 4.60 -10.10 -0.10
CA THR A 89 3.33 -10.12 0.64
C THR A 89 3.55 -10.06 2.16
N ASN A 90 4.53 -10.80 2.70
CA ASN A 90 4.81 -10.78 4.13
C ASN A 90 5.41 -9.45 4.60
N ALA A 91 6.26 -8.84 3.77
CA ALA A 91 6.86 -7.54 4.06
C ALA A 91 5.78 -6.44 4.12
N GLY A 92 4.94 -6.32 3.09
CA GLY A 92 3.87 -5.32 3.06
C GLY A 92 2.85 -5.50 4.19
N ARG A 93 2.48 -6.75 4.50
CA ARG A 93 1.62 -7.06 5.65
C ARG A 93 2.24 -6.60 6.98
N SER A 94 3.54 -6.81 7.16
CA SER A 94 4.24 -6.42 8.39
C SER A 94 4.35 -4.90 8.50
N LEU A 95 4.69 -4.23 7.39
CA LEU A 95 4.79 -2.78 7.34
C LEU A 95 3.45 -2.11 7.65
N PHE A 96 2.36 -2.63 7.09
CA PHE A 96 1.00 -2.15 7.35
C PHE A 96 0.61 -2.29 8.82
N VAL A 97 0.87 -3.45 9.44
CA VAL A 97 0.57 -3.69 10.86
C VAL A 97 1.41 -2.79 11.77
N VAL A 98 2.70 -2.62 11.47
CA VAL A 98 3.58 -1.72 12.22
C VAL A 98 3.10 -0.27 12.07
N GLY A 99 2.67 0.14 10.89
CA GLY A 99 2.09 1.46 10.64
C GLY A 99 0.84 1.70 11.48
N MET A 100 -0.11 0.77 11.44
CA MET A 100 -1.33 0.83 12.26
C MET A 100 -1.01 0.91 13.76
N ALA A 101 -0.11 0.05 14.24
CA ALA A 101 0.27 0.02 15.66
C ALA A 101 1.03 1.29 16.09
N ALA A 102 1.77 1.92 15.18
CA ALA A 102 2.44 3.19 15.44
C ALA A 102 1.42 4.35 15.50
N SER A 103 0.37 4.32 14.67
CA SER A 103 -0.70 5.32 14.68
C SER A 103 -1.63 5.22 15.89
N GLU A 104 -1.84 4.02 16.43
CA GLU A 104 -2.71 3.82 17.62
C GLU A 104 -2.09 4.35 18.93
N ARG A 105 -0.77 4.61 18.94
CA ARG A 105 -0.02 5.11 20.10
C ARG A 105 0.57 6.51 19.94
N ALA A 106 0.11 7.29 18.95
CA ALA A 106 0.47 8.70 18.76
C ALA A 106 -0.62 9.63 19.29
#